data_AF-A0A317HL12-F1
#
_entry.id   AF-A0A317HL12-F1
#
_cell.length_a   1.000
_cell.length_b   1.000
_cell.length_c   1.000
_cell.angle_alpha   90.00
_cell.angle_beta   90.00
_cell.angle_gamma   90.00
#
_symmetry.space_group_name_H-M   'P 1'
#
loop_
_entity.id
_entity.type
_entity.pdbx_description
1 polymer ?
#
loop_
_entity_poly.entity_id
_entity_poly.type
_entity_poly.pdbx_seq_one_letter_code
_entity_poly.pdbx_strand_id
1 'polypeptide(L)'
;MLNMKRQRVTYVVAAAVALAGAACGQRSAPSGSGSPAGVSEAYAPGLGELMTLQQMRHTKLWLAGQAGNWELAAYELDELGEGFDDVVKFHPTHKDSPVAPKDAIPRMMTQPLADLRAAVTKQDSASFVQTYDALTAGCNNCHEATNFAFNRVQRPETNPYPNQVFAPPKR
;
A
#
# COMPACT_ATOMS: atom_id res chain seq x y z
N MET A 1 -31.66 70.29 -61.55
CA MET A 1 -30.45 70.92 -60.97
C MET A 1 -29.30 69.92 -61.07
N LEU A 2 -28.09 70.43 -61.37
CA LEU A 2 -26.81 69.80 -61.77
C LEU A 2 -26.48 68.39 -61.22
N ASN A 3 -25.52 67.61 -61.71
CA ASN A 3 -24.75 67.44 -62.95
C ASN A 3 -23.57 66.51 -62.57
N MET A 4 -23.15 65.65 -63.50
CA MET A 4 -21.78 65.13 -63.68
C MET A 4 -21.07 64.28 -62.60
N LYS A 5 -20.99 62.97 -62.89
CA LYS A 5 -19.79 62.23 -63.38
C LYS A 5 -18.41 62.45 -62.71
N ARG A 6 -17.72 61.29 -62.59
CA ARG A 6 -16.25 61.05 -62.63
C ARG A 6 -15.50 61.32 -61.32
N GLN A 7 -14.38 60.69 -60.97
CA GLN A 7 -13.61 59.53 -61.43
C GLN A 7 -12.51 59.34 -60.35
N ARG A 8 -12.11 58.07 -60.10
CA ARG A 8 -10.72 57.57 -59.97
C ARG A 8 -9.71 58.27 -59.03
N VAL A 9 -8.79 57.47 -58.47
CA VAL A 9 -7.38 57.90 -58.46
C VAL A 9 -6.63 57.89 -57.11
N THR A 10 -6.63 56.85 -56.28
CA THR A 10 -5.43 56.08 -55.86
C THR A 10 -4.19 56.78 -55.27
N TYR A 11 -3.58 56.10 -54.27
CA TYR A 11 -2.14 56.11 -53.84
C TYR A 11 -1.68 57.38 -53.06
N VAL A 12 -0.73 57.41 -52.10
CA VAL A 12 0.37 56.52 -51.67
C VAL A 12 1.03 57.11 -50.38
N VAL A 13 1.43 56.25 -49.43
CA VAL A 13 2.72 56.18 -48.68
C VAL A 13 3.10 57.14 -47.50
N ALA A 14 3.50 56.46 -46.42
CA ALA A 14 4.53 56.66 -45.37
C ALA A 14 4.59 57.92 -44.48
N ALA A 15 4.72 57.71 -43.15
CA ALA A 15 6.03 57.67 -42.45
C ALA A 15 5.84 57.48 -40.92
N ALA A 16 6.82 56.85 -40.27
CA ALA A 16 6.85 56.49 -38.86
C ALA A 16 7.16 57.66 -37.92
N VAL A 17 6.60 57.63 -36.70
CA VAL A 17 7.10 58.38 -35.53
C VAL A 17 6.98 57.51 -34.28
N ALA A 18 8.09 57.43 -33.54
CA ALA A 18 8.28 56.67 -32.32
C ALA A 18 7.50 57.25 -31.13
N LEU A 19 6.97 56.39 -30.26
CA LEU A 19 6.51 56.77 -28.93
C LEU A 19 7.42 56.14 -27.86
N ALA A 20 7.97 57.01 -27.02
CA ALA A 20 8.54 56.67 -25.72
C ALA A 20 7.42 56.32 -24.73
N GLY A 21 7.62 55.30 -23.90
CA GLY A 21 6.64 54.92 -22.88
C GLY A 21 7.21 54.03 -21.76
N ALA A 22 7.34 54.64 -20.58
CA ALA A 22 7.21 54.07 -19.24
C ALA A 22 8.17 52.96 -18.78
N ALA A 23 9.02 53.36 -17.82
CA ALA A 23 9.74 52.48 -16.91
C ALA A 23 8.78 51.62 -16.07
N CYS A 24 8.91 50.30 -16.18
CA CYS A 24 8.53 49.36 -15.14
C CYS A 24 9.81 48.65 -14.69
N GLY A 25 10.18 48.86 -13.43
CA GLY A 25 11.38 48.30 -12.82
C GLY A 25 11.43 46.77 -12.96
N GLN A 26 12.56 46.26 -13.44
CA GLN A 26 12.90 44.85 -13.36
C GLN A 26 13.02 44.46 -11.88
N ARG A 27 11.97 43.84 -11.34
CA ARG A 27 12.11 43.05 -10.11
C ARG A 27 13.08 41.92 -10.43
N SER A 28 14.28 41.98 -9.85
CA SER A 28 15.17 40.82 -9.81
C SER A 28 14.42 39.70 -9.12
N ALA A 29 14.17 38.60 -9.83
CA ALA A 29 13.70 37.38 -9.19
C ALA A 29 14.76 36.98 -8.16
N PRO A 30 14.39 36.62 -6.91
CA PRO A 30 15.35 36.00 -6.04
C PRO A 30 15.80 34.71 -6.73
N SER A 31 17.10 34.58 -6.97
CA SER A 31 17.73 33.29 -7.23
C SER A 31 17.52 32.46 -5.98
N GLY A 32 16.36 31.82 -5.89
CA GLY A 32 16.17 30.70 -4.98
C GLY A 32 17.22 29.68 -5.39
N SER A 33 18.24 29.53 -4.57
CA SER A 33 19.02 28.30 -4.49
C SER A 33 18.02 27.20 -4.16
N GLY A 34 17.35 26.68 -5.19
CA GLY A 34 16.65 25.42 -5.13
C GLY A 34 17.70 24.41 -4.72
N SER A 35 17.74 24.13 -3.42
CA SER A 35 18.29 22.86 -2.96
C SER A 35 17.63 21.81 -3.84
N PRO A 36 18.39 20.88 -4.45
CA PRO A 36 17.78 19.84 -5.25
C PRO A 36 16.70 19.24 -4.36
N ALA A 37 15.45 19.26 -4.84
CA ALA A 37 14.34 18.64 -4.15
C ALA A 37 14.83 17.25 -3.79
N GLY A 38 15.08 17.04 -2.48
CA GLY A 38 15.60 15.79 -1.99
C GLY A 38 14.68 14.73 -2.56
N VAL A 39 15.28 13.73 -3.22
CA VAL A 39 14.57 12.50 -3.62
C VAL A 39 13.70 12.14 -2.42
N SER A 40 12.38 12.28 -2.56
CA SER A 40 11.46 11.88 -1.51
C SER A 40 11.78 10.42 -1.25
N GLU A 41 12.15 10.07 -0.02
CA GLU A 41 12.22 8.67 0.37
C GLU A 41 10.91 8.03 -0.10
N ALA A 42 11.03 6.96 -0.89
CA ALA A 42 9.86 6.24 -1.35
C ALA A 42 9.06 5.84 -0.11
N TYR A 43 7.79 6.25 -0.06
CA TYR A 43 6.94 6.00 1.09
C TYR A 43 6.93 4.50 1.44
N ALA A 44 7.21 4.18 2.70
CA ALA A 44 7.12 2.83 3.24
C ALA A 44 6.11 2.83 4.41
N PRO A 45 5.14 1.89 4.44
CA PRO A 45 4.26 1.72 5.59
C PRO A 45 5.08 1.40 6.85
N GLY A 46 4.62 1.85 8.02
CA GLY A 46 5.26 1.49 9.28
C GLY A 46 5.00 0.01 9.66
N LEU A 47 5.82 -0.51 10.58
CA LEU A 47 5.71 -1.90 11.02
C LEU A 47 4.35 -2.19 11.68
N GLY A 48 3.82 -1.22 12.45
CA GLY A 48 2.53 -1.36 13.12
C GLY A 48 1.37 -1.47 12.13
N GLU A 49 1.42 -0.71 11.04
CA GLU A 49 0.45 -0.76 9.95
C GLU A 49 0.50 -2.12 9.25
N LEU A 50 1.70 -2.61 8.89
CA LEU A 50 1.87 -3.93 8.28
C LEU A 50 1.35 -5.05 9.19
N MET A 51 1.72 -5.04 10.48
CA MET A 51 1.26 -6.05 11.44
C MET A 51 -0.25 -5.98 11.72
N THR A 52 -0.85 -4.78 11.69
CA THR A 52 -2.31 -4.64 11.79
C THR A 52 -3.01 -5.29 10.60
N LEU A 53 -2.46 -5.13 9.38
CA LEU A 53 -2.95 -5.82 8.20
C LEU A 53 -2.80 -7.35 8.35
N GLN A 54 -1.68 -7.84 8.90
CA GLN A 54 -1.48 -9.27 9.13
C GLN A 54 -2.53 -9.85 10.09
N GLN A 55 -2.86 -9.15 11.18
CA GLN A 55 -3.90 -9.59 12.11
C GLN A 55 -5.29 -9.62 11.46
N MET A 56 -5.59 -8.67 10.57
CA MET A 56 -6.80 -8.68 9.76
C MET A 56 -6.83 -9.89 8.81
N ARG A 57 -5.75 -10.15 8.06
CA ARG A 57 -5.61 -11.31 7.17
C ARG A 57 -5.79 -12.63 7.92
N HIS A 58 -5.13 -12.76 9.07
CA HIS A 58 -5.23 -13.93 9.96
C HIS A 58 -6.67 -14.18 10.43
N THR A 59 -7.43 -13.12 10.75
CA THR A 59 -8.85 -13.23 11.10
C THR A 59 -9.69 -13.66 9.91
N LYS A 60 -9.52 -13.02 8.75
CA LYS A 60 -10.29 -13.34 7.54
C LYS A 60 -10.02 -14.75 7.04
N LEU A 61 -8.78 -15.19 7.10
CA LEU A 61 -8.36 -16.56 6.79
C LEU A 61 -9.12 -17.59 7.62
N TRP A 62 -9.23 -17.39 8.94
CA TRP A 62 -10.02 -18.27 9.80
C TRP A 62 -11.49 -18.33 9.39
N LEU A 63 -12.10 -17.15 9.24
CA LEU A 63 -13.52 -17.06 8.90
C LEU A 63 -13.82 -17.71 7.54
N ALA A 64 -12.93 -17.53 6.56
CA ALA A 64 -13.04 -18.17 5.24
C ALA A 64 -12.90 -19.69 5.32
N GLY A 65 -11.88 -20.20 6.02
CA GLY A 65 -11.65 -21.63 6.17
C GLY A 65 -12.76 -22.33 6.96
N GLN A 66 -13.27 -21.70 8.03
CA GLN A 66 -14.42 -22.20 8.78
C GLN A 66 -15.70 -22.27 7.93
N ALA A 67 -15.88 -21.31 7.02
CA ALA A 67 -17.00 -21.30 6.10
C ALA A 67 -16.83 -22.24 4.89
N GLY A 68 -15.69 -22.93 4.75
CA GLY A 68 -15.36 -23.75 3.59
C GLY A 68 -15.16 -22.96 2.30
N ASN A 69 -14.89 -21.66 2.41
CA ASN A 69 -14.59 -20.81 1.26
C ASN A 69 -13.08 -20.86 0.98
N TRP A 70 -12.66 -21.95 0.34
CA TRP A 70 -11.26 -22.25 0.10
C TRP A 70 -10.56 -21.27 -0.85
N GLU A 71 -11.30 -20.66 -1.78
CA GLU A 71 -10.77 -19.61 -2.66
C GLU A 71 -10.39 -18.36 -1.84
N LEU A 72 -11.28 -17.91 -0.94
CA LEU A 72 -10.98 -16.79 -0.05
C LEU A 72 -9.90 -17.15 0.98
N ALA A 73 -9.91 -18.37 1.52
CA ALA A 73 -8.86 -18.83 2.44
C ALA A 73 -7.47 -18.84 1.75
N ALA A 74 -7.39 -19.31 0.51
CA ALA A 74 -6.15 -19.28 -0.26
C ALA A 74 -5.67 -17.84 -0.50
N TYR A 75 -6.58 -16.94 -0.88
CA TYR A 75 -6.28 -15.53 -1.09
C TYR A 75 -5.74 -14.85 0.18
N GLU A 76 -6.44 -14.96 1.32
CA GLU A 76 -6.01 -14.31 2.55
C GLU A 76 -4.71 -14.92 3.11
N LEU A 77 -4.43 -16.20 2.86
CA LEU A 77 -3.17 -16.84 3.21
C LEU A 77 -2.00 -16.35 2.34
N ASP A 78 -2.26 -16.08 1.06
CA ASP A 78 -1.24 -15.56 0.15
C ASP A 78 -0.85 -14.13 0.52
N GLU A 79 -1.85 -13.28 0.73
CA GLU A 79 -1.68 -11.90 1.18
C GLU A 79 -1.02 -11.79 2.57
N LEU A 80 -1.27 -12.77 3.46
CA LEU A 80 -0.56 -12.87 4.72
C LEU A 80 0.95 -13.18 4.49
N GLY A 81 1.26 -14.06 3.53
CA GLY A 81 2.64 -14.32 3.13
C GLY A 81 3.35 -13.08 2.57
N GLU A 82 2.72 -12.41 1.61
CA GLU A 82 3.24 -11.18 1.01
C GLU A 82 3.48 -10.08 2.05
N GLY A 83 2.56 -9.94 3.00
CA GLY A 83 2.72 -8.96 4.07
C GLY A 83 3.89 -9.26 5.01
N PHE A 84 4.25 -10.52 5.22
CA PHE A 84 5.49 -10.87 5.92
C PHE A 84 6.73 -10.55 5.08
N ASP A 85 6.70 -10.77 3.76
CA ASP A 85 7.79 -10.38 2.86
C ASP A 85 8.01 -8.86 2.87
N ASP A 86 6.93 -8.08 2.89
CA ASP A 86 6.98 -6.62 3.04
C ASP A 86 7.61 -6.19 4.37
N VAL A 87 7.35 -6.93 5.46
CA VAL A 87 7.98 -6.64 6.75
C VAL A 87 9.48 -6.91 6.70
N VAL A 88 9.90 -8.03 6.09
CA VAL A 88 11.32 -8.33 5.90
C VAL A 88 12.00 -7.26 5.04
N LYS A 89 11.31 -6.76 4.02
CA LYS A 89 11.81 -5.75 3.09
C LYS A 89 11.92 -4.36 3.70
N PHE A 90 10.86 -3.87 4.34
CA PHE A 90 10.77 -2.48 4.82
C PHE A 90 11.23 -2.32 6.27
N HIS A 91 11.12 -3.37 7.09
CA HIS A 91 11.49 -3.37 8.50
C HIS A 91 12.41 -4.54 8.85
N PRO A 92 13.55 -4.71 8.17
CA PRO A 92 14.45 -5.84 8.40
C PRO A 92 15.00 -5.90 9.83
N THR A 93 15.00 -4.76 10.55
CA THR A 93 15.35 -4.61 11.96
C THR A 93 14.28 -3.75 12.65
N HIS A 94 14.14 -3.84 13.98
CA HIS A 94 13.22 -2.98 14.72
C HIS A 94 13.76 -2.65 16.12
N LYS A 95 14.13 -1.38 16.36
CA LYS A 95 14.56 -0.87 17.67
C LYS A 95 15.53 -1.82 18.38
N ASP A 96 15.26 -2.12 19.65
CA ASP A 96 16.05 -2.99 20.52
C ASP A 96 15.58 -4.46 20.48
N SER A 97 14.97 -4.88 19.36
CA SER A 97 14.49 -6.26 19.19
C SER A 97 15.66 -7.25 19.28
N PRO A 98 15.60 -8.27 20.16
CA PRO A 98 16.69 -9.25 20.33
C PRO A 98 16.90 -10.11 19.08
N VAL A 99 15.82 -10.36 18.34
CA VAL A 99 15.84 -11.02 17.04
C VAL A 99 15.28 -10.04 16.01
N ALA A 100 15.99 -9.79 14.91
CA ALA A 100 15.52 -8.87 13.89
C ALA A 100 14.34 -9.50 13.11
N PRO A 101 13.33 -8.73 12.63
CA PRO A 101 12.21 -9.27 11.88
C PRO A 101 12.63 -10.10 10.65
N LYS A 102 13.70 -9.69 9.95
CA LYS A 102 14.26 -10.46 8.82
C LYS A 102 14.73 -11.88 9.19
N ASP A 103 15.03 -12.12 10.46
CA ASP A 103 15.49 -13.42 10.97
C ASP A 103 14.34 -14.17 11.66
N ALA A 104 13.48 -13.47 12.38
CA ALA A 104 12.33 -14.03 13.08
C ALA A 104 11.28 -14.60 12.10
N ILE A 105 10.92 -13.84 11.06
CA ILE A 105 9.88 -14.22 10.11
C ILE A 105 10.23 -15.52 9.38
N PRO A 106 11.37 -15.65 8.68
CA PRO A 106 11.70 -16.90 7.99
C PRO A 106 11.81 -18.09 8.94
N ARG A 107 12.32 -17.87 10.16
CA ARG A 107 12.48 -18.93 11.16
C ARG A 107 11.15 -19.44 11.70
N MET A 108 10.15 -18.58 11.84
CA MET A 108 8.92 -18.91 12.58
C MET A 108 7.68 -19.04 11.69
N MET A 109 7.63 -18.38 10.53
CA MET A 109 6.46 -18.37 9.65
C MET A 109 6.56 -19.33 8.46
N THR A 110 7.77 -19.62 7.95
CA THR A 110 7.93 -20.40 6.71
C THR A 110 7.22 -21.75 6.75
N GLN A 111 7.47 -22.56 7.78
CA GLN A 111 6.86 -23.88 7.88
C GLN A 111 5.35 -23.81 8.18
N PRO A 112 4.87 -23.02 9.15
CA PRO A 112 3.42 -22.90 9.37
C PRO A 112 2.63 -22.41 8.15
N LEU A 113 3.18 -21.46 7.37
CA LEU A 113 2.56 -21.00 6.12
C LEU A 113 2.50 -22.11 5.07
N ALA A 114 3.57 -22.90 4.94
CA ALA A 114 3.62 -24.02 4.00
C ALA A 114 2.61 -25.12 4.37
N ASP A 115 2.54 -25.48 5.65
CA ASP A 115 1.63 -26.52 6.15
C ASP A 115 0.16 -26.10 6.00
N LEU A 116 -0.16 -24.84 6.36
CA LEU A 116 -1.50 -24.31 6.20
C LEU A 116 -1.90 -24.18 4.72
N ARG A 117 -0.96 -23.81 3.84
CA ARG A 117 -1.20 -23.77 2.39
C ARG A 117 -1.51 -25.16 1.86
N ALA A 118 -0.81 -26.20 2.31
CA ALA A 118 -1.11 -27.58 1.94
C ALA A 118 -2.52 -28.01 2.41
N ALA A 119 -2.95 -27.62 3.61
CA ALA A 119 -4.30 -27.91 4.11
C ALA A 119 -5.38 -27.18 3.29
N VAL A 120 -5.18 -25.90 2.97
CA VAL A 120 -6.09 -25.10 2.14
C VAL A 120 -6.19 -25.66 0.73
N THR A 121 -5.07 -26.02 0.09
CA THR A 121 -5.06 -26.65 -1.25
C THR A 121 -5.83 -27.97 -1.27
N LYS A 122 -5.70 -28.78 -0.23
CA LYS A 122 -6.42 -30.05 -0.08
C LYS A 122 -7.86 -29.88 0.37
N GLN A 123 -8.28 -28.66 0.73
CA GLN A 123 -9.60 -28.38 1.32
C GLN A 123 -9.88 -29.24 2.55
N ASP A 124 -8.83 -29.54 3.32
CA ASP A 124 -8.91 -30.41 4.48
C ASP A 124 -9.20 -29.58 5.73
N SER A 125 -10.47 -29.55 6.14
CA SER A 125 -10.92 -28.80 7.31
C SER A 125 -10.25 -29.21 8.61
N ALA A 126 -9.96 -30.49 8.80
CA ALA A 126 -9.32 -30.96 10.04
C ALA A 126 -7.86 -30.51 10.09
N SER A 127 -7.13 -30.68 9.00
CA SER A 127 -5.75 -30.20 8.88
C SER A 127 -5.69 -28.66 8.92
N PHE A 128 -6.66 -27.95 8.35
CA PHE A 128 -6.73 -26.49 8.37
C PHE A 128 -6.77 -25.96 9.80
N VAL A 129 -7.64 -26.52 10.65
CA VAL A 129 -7.77 -26.10 12.06
C VAL A 129 -6.45 -26.25 12.83
N GLN A 130 -5.75 -27.37 12.62
CA GLN A 130 -4.46 -27.66 13.28
C GLN A 130 -3.34 -26.75 12.77
N THR A 131 -3.23 -26.58 11.46
CA THR A 131 -2.18 -25.77 10.83
C THR A 131 -2.40 -24.28 11.02
N TYR A 132 -3.65 -23.83 11.16
CA TYR A 132 -3.97 -22.47 11.57
C TYR A 132 -3.52 -22.17 13.01
N ASP A 133 -3.65 -23.15 13.92
CA ASP A 133 -3.13 -23.01 15.29
C ASP A 133 -1.62 -22.94 15.30
N ALA A 134 -0.96 -23.76 14.48
CA ALA A 134 0.49 -23.71 14.32
C ALA A 134 0.95 -22.34 13.79
N LEU A 135 0.23 -21.77 12.81
CA LEU A 135 0.48 -20.41 12.32
C LEU A 135 0.30 -19.37 13.44
N THR A 136 -0.80 -19.47 14.21
CA THR A 136 -1.08 -18.57 15.34
C THR A 136 -0.01 -18.65 16.43
N ALA A 137 0.45 -19.87 16.75
CA ALA A 137 1.58 -20.08 17.65
C ALA A 137 2.87 -19.47 17.08
N GLY A 138 3.08 -19.61 15.77
CA GLY A 138 4.13 -18.91 15.04
C GLY A 138 4.10 -17.40 15.28
N CYS A 139 2.95 -16.74 15.05
CA CYS A 139 2.79 -15.30 15.28
C CYS A 139 3.23 -14.91 16.70
N ASN A 140 2.78 -15.67 17.70
CA ASN A 140 3.11 -15.42 19.10
C ASN A 140 4.59 -15.65 19.42
N ASN A 141 5.23 -16.66 18.81
CA ASN A 141 6.67 -16.90 18.96
C ASN A 141 7.50 -15.75 18.38
N CYS A 142 7.06 -15.20 17.24
CA CYS A 142 7.70 -14.03 16.63
C CYS A 142 7.56 -12.80 17.53
N HIS A 143 6.36 -12.55 18.05
CA HIS A 143 6.13 -11.45 18.99
C HIS A 143 6.99 -11.60 20.25
N GLU A 144 7.12 -12.79 20.80
CA GLU A 144 7.96 -13.04 21.98
C GLU A 144 9.44 -12.78 21.69
N ALA A 145 9.97 -13.31 20.58
CA ALA A 145 11.36 -13.13 20.20
C ALA A 145 11.74 -11.69 19.82
N THR A 146 10.74 -10.85 19.54
CA THR A 146 10.93 -9.46 19.08
C THR A 146 10.58 -8.40 20.13
N ASN A 147 10.47 -8.78 21.41
CA ASN A 147 10.04 -7.90 22.52
C ASN A 147 8.60 -7.37 22.43
N PHE A 148 7.72 -8.07 21.71
CA PHE A 148 6.28 -7.79 21.59
C PHE A 148 5.39 -8.82 22.30
N ALA A 149 5.90 -9.56 23.29
CA ALA A 149 5.18 -10.64 23.97
C ALA A 149 3.82 -10.23 24.60
N PHE A 150 3.62 -8.94 24.88
CA PHE A 150 2.33 -8.40 25.36
C PHE A 150 1.22 -8.42 24.31
N ASN A 151 1.57 -8.48 23.02
CA ASN A 151 0.63 -8.56 21.90
C ASN A 151 0.38 -10.03 21.54
N ARG A 152 -0.61 -10.67 22.16
CA ARG A 152 -0.92 -12.09 21.94
C ARG A 152 -2.05 -12.27 20.94
N VAL A 153 -1.81 -13.10 19.94
CA VAL A 153 -2.78 -13.48 18.90
C VAL A 153 -3.49 -14.77 19.32
N GLN A 154 -4.79 -14.84 19.05
CA GLN A 154 -5.63 -16.02 19.26
C GLN A 154 -6.54 -16.22 18.04
N ARG A 155 -7.27 -17.34 18.01
CA ARG A 155 -8.39 -17.49 17.06
C ARG A 155 -9.42 -16.37 17.30
N PRO A 156 -10.02 -15.81 16.23
CA PRO A 156 -11.11 -14.87 16.42
C PRO A 156 -12.34 -15.61 16.97
N GLU A 157 -12.91 -15.08 18.06
CA GLU A 157 -14.10 -15.66 18.72
C GLU A 157 -15.41 -15.25 18.02
N THR A 158 -15.39 -14.10 17.34
CA THR A 158 -16.53 -13.54 16.61
C THR A 158 -16.07 -12.99 15.26
N ASN A 159 -17.01 -12.68 14.36
CA ASN A 159 -16.71 -12.01 13.09
C ASN A 159 -16.73 -10.48 13.27
N PRO A 160 -15.59 -9.77 13.25
CA PRO A 160 -15.56 -8.31 13.30
C PRO A 160 -15.78 -7.64 11.93
N TYR A 161 -15.97 -8.41 10.86
CA TYR A 161 -16.22 -7.96 9.48
C TYR A 161 -17.65 -8.32 9.04
N PRO A 162 -18.69 -7.66 9.60
CA PRO A 162 -20.08 -7.96 9.24
C PRO A 162 -20.43 -7.55 7.80
N ASN A 163 -19.59 -6.75 7.15
CA ASN A 163 -19.75 -6.29 5.77
C ASN A 163 -19.09 -7.23 4.73
N GLN A 164 -18.60 -8.40 5.13
CA GLN A 164 -18.01 -9.39 4.22
C GLN A 164 -18.73 -10.74 4.36
N VAL A 165 -19.10 -11.33 3.22
CA VAL A 165 -19.67 -12.69 3.16
C VAL A 165 -18.52 -13.68 3.07
N PHE A 166 -18.37 -14.53 4.08
CA PHE A 166 -17.30 -15.54 4.13
C PHE A 166 -17.70 -16.89 3.54
N ALA A 167 -19.00 -17.20 3.43
CA ALA A 167 -19.46 -18.39 2.74
C ALA A 167 -19.06 -18.39 1.26
N PRO A 168 -18.77 -19.55 0.65
CA PRO A 168 -18.49 -19.63 -0.77
C PRO A 168 -19.69 -19.13 -1.60
N PRO A 169 -19.47 -18.54 -2.78
CA PRO A 169 -20.55 -18.14 -3.67
C PRO A 169 -21.41 -19.36 -4.03
N LYS A 170 -22.73 -19.16 -4.09
CA LYS A 170 -23.64 -20.19 -4.61
C LYS A 170 -23.31 -20.40 -6.08
N ARG A 171 -23.01 -21.64 -6.45
CA ARG A 171 -22.85 -22.07 -7.85
C ARG A 171 -24.20 -22.41 -8.45
#